data_AF-A0A378B7I5-F1
#
_entry.id   AF-A0A378B7I5-F1
#
_cell.length_a   1.000
_cell.length_b   1.000
_cell.length_c   1.000
_cell.angle_alpha   90.00
_cell.angle_beta   90.00
_cell.angle_gamma   90.00
#
_symmetry.space_group_name_H-M   'P 1'
#
loop_
_entity.id
_entity.type
_entity.pdbx_description
1 polymer ?
#
loop_
_entity_poly.entity_id
_entity_poly.type
_entity_poly.pdbx_seq_one_letter_code
_entity_poly.pdbx_strand_id
1 'polypeptide(L)'
;MGGTPILGIVLGVTLVSPQLMNAYLLGQQVPEVWNFGLFTIAKVGYQAQVIPALLAGLALGFIETRLKRIVPDYLYLVIVPVCSLILAVFLAHAIIGPFGRLIGDGVAFAVRHLLTGSFAPIGAALFGFLYAPLVITGVHQTTLAIDMQMIQSMGGTPGVAADCAVEYCPGVGGGRHHHRQPQAE
;
A
#
# COMPACT_ATOMS: atom_id res chain seq x y z
N MET A 1 -12.13 -11.12 15.61
CA MET A 1 -10.93 -11.98 15.61
C MET A 1 -10.16 -11.69 16.89
N GLY A 2 -9.92 -12.69 17.75
CA GLY A 2 -9.36 -12.51 19.10
C GLY A 2 -7.84 -12.28 19.17
N GLY A 3 -7.28 -11.61 18.15
CA GLY A 3 -5.86 -11.24 18.12
C GLY A 3 -5.57 -10.03 19.01
N THR A 4 -4.33 -9.90 19.44
CA THR A 4 -3.92 -8.76 20.28
C THR A 4 -3.68 -7.51 19.41
N PRO A 5 -4.36 -6.37 19.70
CA PRO A 5 -4.20 -5.15 18.90
C PRO A 5 -2.75 -4.65 18.85
N ILE A 6 -2.03 -4.83 19.95
CA ILE A 6 -0.61 -4.47 20.07
C ILE A 6 0.25 -5.23 19.06
N LEU A 7 0.04 -6.54 18.87
CA LEU A 7 0.79 -7.29 17.85
C LEU A 7 0.43 -6.84 16.43
N GLY A 8 -0.81 -6.41 16.19
CA GLY A 8 -1.21 -5.79 14.93
C GLY A 8 -0.45 -4.49 14.64
N ILE A 9 -0.27 -3.63 15.64
CA ILE A 9 0.51 -2.39 15.50
C ILE A 9 1.98 -2.71 15.24
N VAL A 10 2.58 -3.65 16.01
CA VAL A 10 3.97 -4.06 15.81
C VAL A 10 4.18 -4.63 14.42
N LEU A 11 3.27 -5.49 13.94
CA LEU A 11 3.30 -6.00 12.57
C LEU A 11 3.25 -4.86 11.55
N GLY A 12 2.34 -3.89 11.72
CA GLY A 12 2.24 -2.73 10.84
C GLY A 12 3.57 -1.97 10.72
N VAL A 13 4.22 -1.69 11.85
CA VAL A 13 5.54 -1.02 11.86
C VAL A 13 6.61 -1.86 11.15
N THR A 14 6.60 -3.19 11.31
CA THR A 14 7.57 -4.06 10.63
C THR A 14 7.41 -4.09 9.11
N LEU A 15 6.19 -3.95 8.59
CA LEU A 15 5.92 -3.92 7.14
C LEU A 15 6.34 -2.60 6.47
N VAL A 16 6.51 -1.53 7.27
CA VAL A 16 6.90 -0.19 6.83
C VAL A 16 8.32 0.16 7.32
N SER A 17 9.07 -0.83 7.82
CA SER A 17 10.42 -0.62 8.33
C SER A 17 11.37 -0.11 7.23
N PRO A 18 12.24 0.87 7.53
CA PRO A 18 13.17 1.45 6.56
C PRO A 18 14.25 0.46 6.10
N GLN A 19 14.39 -0.69 6.76
CA GLN A 19 15.27 -1.78 6.31
C GLN A 19 14.73 -2.50 5.07
N LEU A 20 13.43 -2.38 4.79
CA LEU A 20 12.84 -2.89 3.57
C LEU A 20 12.97 -1.85 2.47
N MET A 21 13.18 -2.31 1.24
CA MET A 21 13.25 -1.40 0.11
C MET A 21 11.94 -0.61 0.02
N ASN A 22 12.08 0.68 -0.22
CA ASN A 22 10.93 1.53 -0.39
C ASN A 22 10.09 1.08 -1.60
N ALA A 23 8.80 0.85 -1.40
CA ALA A 23 7.85 0.47 -2.44
C ALA A 23 7.89 1.41 -3.65
N TYR A 24 8.21 2.69 -3.44
CA TYR A 24 8.28 3.71 -4.49
C TYR A 24 9.47 3.52 -5.45
N LEU A 25 10.53 2.81 -5.03
CA LEU A 25 11.74 2.60 -5.84
C LEU A 25 11.65 1.38 -6.77
N LEU A 26 10.54 0.63 -6.68
CA LEU A 26 10.31 -0.51 -7.58
C LEU A 26 10.09 -0.02 -9.01
N GLY A 27 10.98 -0.42 -9.90
CA GLY A 27 11.01 0.00 -11.31
C GLY A 27 12.24 0.85 -11.67
N GLN A 28 12.85 1.51 -10.67
CA GLN A 28 14.11 2.25 -10.83
C GLN A 28 15.31 1.50 -10.27
N GLN A 29 15.11 0.70 -9.23
CA GLN A 29 16.15 -0.12 -8.59
C GLN A 29 15.72 -1.59 -8.54
N VAL A 30 16.67 -2.49 -8.75
CA VAL A 30 16.43 -3.93 -8.64
C VAL A 30 16.20 -4.28 -7.17
N PRO A 31 15.05 -4.86 -6.79
CA PRO A 31 14.79 -5.24 -5.41
C PRO A 31 15.82 -6.26 -4.93
N GLU A 32 16.42 -6.02 -3.75
CA GLU A 32 17.12 -7.09 -3.07
C GLU A 32 16.12 -8.20 -2.73
N VAL A 33 16.46 -9.44 -3.07
CA VAL A 33 15.65 -10.62 -2.79
C VAL A 33 16.27 -11.42 -1.65
N TRP A 34 15.46 -11.89 -0.71
CA TRP A 34 15.85 -13.03 0.12
C TRP A 34 15.83 -14.27 -0.76
N ASN A 35 17.01 -14.80 -1.06
CA ASN A 35 17.17 -15.99 -1.87
C ASN A 35 17.32 -17.21 -0.94
N PHE A 36 16.27 -18.03 -0.86
CA PHE A 36 16.27 -19.26 -0.07
C PHE A 36 16.58 -20.50 -0.93
N GLY A 37 17.22 -20.30 -2.09
CA GLY A 37 17.61 -21.36 -3.04
C GLY A 37 16.44 -21.89 -3.88
N LEU A 38 15.30 -22.20 -3.27
CA LEU A 38 14.09 -22.70 -3.94
C LEU A 38 13.03 -21.61 -4.19
N PHE A 39 13.06 -20.52 -3.42
CA PHE A 39 12.14 -19.39 -3.55
C PHE A 39 12.86 -18.07 -3.28
N THR A 40 12.50 -17.06 -4.05
CA THR A 40 13.00 -15.69 -3.89
C THR A 40 11.87 -14.79 -3.42
N ILE A 41 12.03 -14.16 -2.26
CA ILE A 41 11.08 -13.19 -1.71
C ILE A 41 11.69 -11.81 -1.87
N ALA A 42 10.98 -10.90 -2.54
CA ALA A 42 11.46 -9.52 -2.70
C ALA A 42 11.38 -8.77 -1.36
N LYS A 43 12.49 -8.14 -0.93
CA LYS A 43 12.54 -7.29 0.28
C LYS A 43 11.90 -5.94 0.01
N VAL A 44 10.59 -5.94 -0.18
CA VAL A 44 9.84 -4.75 -0.55
C VAL A 44 8.91 -4.40 0.58
N GLY A 45 9.01 -3.16 1.07
CA GLY A 45 8.06 -2.64 2.03
C GLY A 45 6.70 -2.40 1.38
N TYR A 46 5.68 -2.24 2.23
CA TYR A 46 4.31 -1.93 1.80
C TYR A 46 3.94 -0.50 2.20
N GLN A 47 4.82 0.45 1.87
CA GLN A 47 4.60 1.87 2.13
C GLN A 47 3.33 2.35 1.40
N ALA A 48 2.45 3.06 2.12
CA ALA A 48 1.16 3.58 1.64
C ALA A 48 0.15 2.53 1.12
N GLN A 49 0.44 1.23 1.21
CA GLN A 49 -0.49 0.18 0.78
C GLN A 49 -1.30 -0.34 1.98
N VAL A 50 -2.57 0.08 2.06
CA VAL A 50 -3.47 -0.33 3.15
C VAL A 50 -3.95 -1.78 3.00
N ILE A 51 -4.15 -2.26 1.77
CA ILE A 51 -4.65 -3.63 1.50
C ILE A 51 -3.68 -4.71 2.04
N PRO A 52 -2.37 -4.69 1.73
CA PRO A 52 -1.43 -5.65 2.29
C PRO A 52 -1.35 -5.61 3.82
N ALA A 53 -1.37 -4.41 4.41
CA ALA A 53 -1.33 -4.24 5.86
C ALA A 53 -2.57 -4.83 6.56
N LEU A 54 -3.77 -4.61 6.00
CA LEU A 54 -5.02 -5.19 6.52
C LEU A 54 -5.03 -6.71 6.40
N LEU A 55 -4.66 -7.25 5.25
CA LEU A 55 -4.60 -8.69 5.03
C LEU A 55 -3.55 -9.36 5.95
N ALA A 56 -2.40 -8.72 6.14
CA ALA A 56 -1.37 -9.21 7.05
C ALA A 56 -1.85 -9.20 8.51
N GLY A 57 -2.54 -8.15 8.95
CA GLY A 57 -3.15 -8.07 10.29
C GLY A 57 -4.22 -9.14 10.52
N LEU A 58 -5.07 -9.40 9.53
CA LEU A 58 -6.07 -10.49 9.58
C LEU A 58 -5.39 -11.86 9.68
N ALA A 59 -4.35 -12.09 8.87
CA ALA A 59 -3.57 -13.33 8.91
C ALA A 59 -2.89 -13.52 10.26
N LEU A 60 -2.28 -12.47 10.82
CA LEU A 60 -1.68 -12.51 12.15
C LEU A 60 -2.72 -12.87 13.22
N GLY A 61 -3.89 -12.22 13.23
CA GLY A 61 -4.94 -12.53 14.19
C GLY A 61 -5.41 -13.98 14.11
N PHE A 62 -5.44 -14.55 12.91
CA PHE A 62 -5.75 -15.96 12.71
C PHE A 62 -4.64 -16.89 13.23
N ILE A 63 -3.38 -16.61 12.87
CA ILE A 63 -2.20 -17.39 13.30
C ILE A 63 -2.06 -17.35 14.82
N GLU A 64 -2.12 -16.16 15.41
CA GLU A 64 -2.02 -15.94 16.85
C GLU A 64 -3.10 -16.75 17.59
N THR A 65 -4.37 -16.63 17.20
CA THR A 65 -5.47 -17.35 17.87
C THR A 65 -5.31 -18.88 17.79
N ARG A 66 -4.74 -19.39 16.69
CA ARG A 66 -4.46 -20.83 16.53
C ARG A 66 -3.27 -21.27 17.37
N LEU A 67 -2.22 -20.47 17.40
CA LEU A 67 -1.00 -20.78 18.15
C LEU A 67 -1.23 -20.78 19.66
N LYS A 68 -2.09 -19.87 20.15
CA LYS A 68 -2.55 -19.84 21.55
C LYS A 68 -3.22 -21.13 22.02
N ARG A 69 -3.79 -21.94 21.11
CA ARG A 69 -4.41 -23.23 21.47
C ARG A 69 -3.40 -24.37 21.58
N ILE A 70 -2.20 -24.20 21.03
CA ILE A 70 -1.17 -25.24 20.96
C ILE A 70 -0.10 -25.02 22.03
N VAL A 71 0.21 -23.75 22.33
CA VAL A 71 1.27 -23.38 23.27
C VAL A 71 0.77 -23.46 24.72
N PRO A 72 1.51 -24.11 25.63
CA PRO A 72 1.15 -24.17 27.05
C PRO A 72 1.34 -22.82 27.77
N ASP A 73 0.53 -22.58 28.81
CA ASP A 73 0.35 -21.26 29.44
C ASP A 73 1.65 -20.59 29.94
N TYR A 74 2.64 -21.38 30.37
CA TYR A 74 3.90 -20.85 30.91
C TYR A 74 4.85 -20.27 29.84
N LEU A 75 4.67 -20.61 28.55
CA LEU A 75 5.47 -20.06 27.43
C LEU A 75 4.70 -19.04 26.59
N TYR A 76 3.43 -18.81 26.91
CA TYR A 76 2.52 -18.02 26.11
C TYR A 76 3.01 -16.59 25.84
N LEU A 77 3.57 -15.92 26.86
CA LEU A 77 3.97 -14.51 26.77
C LEU A 77 5.16 -14.24 25.83
N VAL A 78 5.95 -15.27 25.51
CA VAL A 78 7.15 -15.13 24.66
C VAL A 78 6.98 -15.85 23.34
N ILE A 79 6.57 -17.12 23.36
CA ILE A 79 6.50 -17.95 22.14
C ILE A 79 5.39 -17.48 21.22
N VAL A 80 4.20 -17.19 21.74
CA VAL A 80 3.07 -16.79 20.91
C VAL A 80 3.36 -15.52 20.11
N PRO A 81 3.79 -14.39 20.72
CA PRO A 81 4.02 -13.17 19.95
C PRO A 81 5.19 -13.32 18.97
N VAL A 82 6.29 -13.97 19.36
CA VAL A 82 7.47 -14.11 18.49
C VAL A 82 7.16 -15.00 17.29
N CYS A 83 6.62 -16.19 17.52
CA CYS A 83 6.33 -17.14 16.44
C CYS A 83 5.21 -16.64 15.53
N SER A 84 4.14 -16.05 16.08
CA SER A 84 3.06 -15.50 15.26
C SER A 84 3.51 -14.33 14.40
N LEU A 85 4.36 -13.44 14.93
CA LEU A 85 4.88 -12.29 14.18
C LEU A 85 5.82 -12.72 13.06
N ILE A 86 6.75 -13.65 13.31
CA ILE A 86 7.66 -14.18 12.28
C ILE A 86 6.86 -14.83 11.14
N LEU A 87 5.89 -15.67 11.48
CA LEU A 87 5.04 -16.33 10.48
C LEU A 87 4.19 -15.32 9.70
N ALA A 88 3.62 -14.32 10.38
CA ALA A 88 2.82 -13.29 9.72
C ALA A 88 3.66 -12.41 8.78
N VAL A 89 4.86 -11.99 9.20
CA VAL A 89 5.78 -11.22 8.36
C VAL A 89 6.21 -12.03 7.14
N PHE A 90 6.55 -13.30 7.33
CA PHE A 90 6.90 -14.18 6.21
C PHE A 90 5.74 -14.32 5.22
N LEU A 91 4.53 -14.58 5.71
CA LEU A 91 3.34 -14.71 4.89
C LEU A 91 2.98 -13.40 4.17
N ALA A 92 3.20 -12.26 4.85
CA ALA A 92 2.98 -10.93 4.30
C ALA A 92 3.86 -10.69 3.06
N HIS A 93 5.15 -11.02 3.12
CA HIS A 93 6.05 -10.79 2.00
C HIS A 93 5.97 -11.87 0.91
N ALA A 94 5.74 -13.12 1.29
CA ALA A 94 5.71 -14.23 0.36
C ALA A 94 4.44 -14.28 -0.50
N ILE A 95 3.27 -14.02 0.11
CA ILE A 95 1.96 -14.23 -0.55
C ILE A 95 1.18 -12.92 -0.66
N ILE A 96 0.99 -12.22 0.46
CA ILE A 96 0.11 -11.05 0.52
C ILE A 96 0.70 -9.90 -0.31
N GLY A 97 2.02 -9.80 -0.36
CA GLY A 97 2.75 -8.83 -1.16
C GLY A 97 2.47 -8.86 -2.66
N PRO A 98 2.82 -9.96 -3.35
CA PRO A 98 2.54 -10.08 -4.78
C PRO A 98 1.04 -10.00 -5.08
N PHE A 99 0.19 -10.56 -4.21
CA PHE A 99 -1.25 -10.49 -4.38
C PHE A 99 -1.80 -9.05 -4.25
N GLY A 100 -1.33 -8.31 -3.25
CA GLY A 100 -1.70 -6.91 -3.03
C GLY A 100 -1.26 -6.01 -4.18
N ARG A 101 -0.09 -6.28 -4.77
CA ARG A 101 0.39 -5.55 -5.95
C ARG A 101 -0.45 -5.83 -7.19
N LEU A 102 -0.80 -7.09 -7.45
CA LEU A 102 -1.71 -7.46 -8.54
C LEU A 102 -3.06 -6.72 -8.45
N ILE A 103 -3.62 -6.62 -7.24
CA ILE A 103 -4.85 -5.86 -7.01
C ILE A 103 -4.61 -4.37 -7.28
N GLY A 104 -3.52 -3.81 -6.75
CA GLY A 104 -3.17 -2.40 -6.98
C GLY A 104 -3.02 -2.06 -8.45
N ASP A 105 -2.32 -2.89 -9.22
CA ASP A 105 -2.13 -2.71 -10.66
C ASP A 105 -3.47 -2.75 -11.41
N GLY A 106 -4.39 -3.64 -11.01
CA GLY A 106 -5.76 -3.70 -11.54
C GLY A 106 -6.58 -2.44 -11.24
N VAL A 107 -6.49 -1.92 -10.01
CA VAL A 107 -7.16 -0.67 -9.62
C VAL A 107 -6.57 0.51 -10.39
N ALA A 108 -5.24 0.58 -10.51
CA ALA A 108 -4.55 1.62 -11.27
C ALA A 108 -4.97 1.59 -12.76
N PHE A 109 -5.12 0.40 -13.35
CA PHE A 109 -5.64 0.26 -14.71
C PHE A 109 -7.08 0.77 -14.86
N ALA A 110 -7.97 0.43 -13.93
CA ALA A 110 -9.36 0.90 -13.94
C ALA A 110 -9.44 2.43 -13.82
N VAL A 111 -8.74 3.00 -12.83
CA VAL A 111 -8.68 4.45 -12.60
C VAL A 111 -8.06 5.17 -13.80
N ARG A 112 -6.99 4.63 -14.39
CA ARG A 112 -6.40 5.14 -15.62
C ARG A 112 -7.43 5.18 -16.75
N HIS A 113 -8.20 4.11 -16.96
CA HIS A 113 -9.19 4.07 -18.02
C HIS A 113 -10.31 5.10 -17.82
N LEU A 114 -10.73 5.29 -16.58
CA LEU A 114 -11.71 6.31 -16.17
C LEU A 114 -11.21 7.75 -16.40
N LEU A 115 -9.92 8.01 -16.14
CA LEU A 115 -9.34 9.36 -16.20
C LEU A 115 -8.74 9.73 -17.57
N THR A 116 -8.40 8.75 -18.41
CA THR A 116 -7.82 8.99 -19.75
C THR A 116 -8.76 8.64 -20.90
N GLY A 117 -9.92 8.05 -20.62
CA GLY A 117 -10.95 7.74 -21.61
C GLY A 117 -11.76 8.94 -22.08
N SER A 118 -12.68 8.73 -23.03
CA SER A 118 -13.54 9.77 -23.60
C SER A 118 -14.46 10.49 -22.59
N PHE A 119 -14.66 9.90 -21.40
CA PHE A 119 -15.45 10.47 -20.30
C PHE A 119 -14.59 11.05 -19.16
N ALA A 120 -13.30 11.30 -19.41
CA ALA A 120 -12.35 11.85 -18.44
C ALA A 120 -12.88 13.00 -17.56
N PRO A 121 -13.56 14.05 -18.06
CA PRO A 121 -14.07 15.13 -17.21
C PRO A 121 -15.17 14.67 -16.24
N ILE A 122 -16.00 13.71 -16.63
CA ILE A 122 -17.05 13.13 -15.77
C ILE A 122 -16.43 12.19 -14.75
N GLY A 123 -15.45 11.38 -15.16
CA GLY A 123 -14.68 10.51 -14.26
C GLY A 123 -13.93 11.29 -13.19
N ALA A 124 -13.27 12.40 -13.58
CA ALA A 124 -12.57 13.29 -12.65
C ALA A 124 -13.53 14.02 -11.69
N ALA A 125 -14.68 14.48 -12.18
CA ALA A 125 -15.70 15.13 -11.35
C ALA A 125 -16.29 14.16 -10.31
N LEU A 126 -16.59 12.91 -10.71
CA LEU A 126 -17.09 11.87 -9.81
C LEU A 126 -16.04 11.45 -8.79
N PHE A 127 -14.79 11.28 -9.21
CA PHE A 127 -13.68 10.94 -8.33
C PHE A 127 -13.43 12.04 -7.29
N GLY A 128 -13.39 13.31 -7.70
CA GLY A 128 -13.25 14.45 -6.78
C GLY A 128 -14.41 14.57 -5.78
N PHE A 129 -15.65 14.30 -6.22
CA PHE A 129 -16.81 14.28 -5.33
C PHE A 129 -16.75 13.15 -4.30
N LEU A 130 -16.36 11.94 -4.73
CA LEU A 130 -16.19 10.78 -3.84
C LEU A 130 -14.94 10.89 -2.97
N TYR A 131 -13.97 11.73 -3.34
CA TYR A 131 -12.74 11.90 -2.58
C TYR A 131 -13.00 12.50 -1.19
N ALA A 132 -13.88 13.50 -1.08
CA ALA A 132 -14.19 14.16 0.19
C ALA A 132 -14.66 13.19 1.30
N PRO A 133 -15.65 12.28 1.08
CA PRO A 133 -15.99 11.27 2.08
C PRO A 133 -14.88 10.22 2.28
N LEU A 134 -14.09 9.92 1.25
CA LEU A 134 -12.98 8.97 1.33
C LEU A 134 -11.84 9.50 2.23
N VAL A 135 -11.61 10.81 2.24
CA VAL A 135 -10.70 11.50 3.17
C VAL A 135 -11.16 11.32 4.62
N ILE A 136 -12.46 11.51 4.88
CA ILE A 136 -13.05 11.35 6.23
C ILE A 136 -12.87 9.91 6.73
N THR A 137 -12.97 8.90 5.86
CA THR A 137 -12.72 7.49 6.23
C THR A 137 -11.23 7.13 6.40
N GLY A 138 -10.30 8.05 6.08
CA GLY A 138 -8.86 7.82 6.15
C GLY A 138 -8.28 6.92 5.05
N VAL A 139 -9.11 6.31 4.21
CA VAL A 139 -8.68 5.40 3.13
C VAL A 139 -7.99 6.16 1.98
N HIS A 140 -8.07 7.49 1.95
CA HIS A 140 -7.44 8.34 0.93
C HIS A 140 -5.92 8.14 0.84
N GLN A 141 -5.28 7.69 1.91
CA GLN A 141 -3.86 7.34 1.92
C GLN A 141 -3.52 6.23 0.91
N THR A 142 -4.49 5.40 0.50
CA THR A 142 -4.32 4.42 -0.60
C THR A 142 -4.21 5.07 -1.98
N THR A 143 -4.76 6.26 -2.17
CA THR A 143 -4.71 7.00 -3.44
C THR A 143 -3.26 7.32 -3.81
N LEU A 144 -2.43 7.68 -2.81
CA LEU A 144 -1.00 7.91 -3.00
C LEU A 144 -0.28 6.67 -3.54
N ALA A 145 -0.63 5.47 -3.08
CA ALA A 145 -0.04 4.24 -3.59
C ALA A 145 -0.45 3.95 -5.04
N ILE A 146 -1.71 4.19 -5.39
CA ILE A 146 -2.24 4.04 -6.75
C ILE A 146 -1.59 5.05 -7.70
N ASP A 147 -1.39 6.29 -7.23
CA ASP A 147 -0.72 7.32 -8.00
C ASP A 147 0.73 6.95 -8.31
N MET A 148 1.45 6.38 -7.34
CA MET A 148 2.81 5.92 -7.57
C MET A 148 2.87 4.79 -8.61
N GLN A 149 1.90 3.86 -8.60
CA GLN A 149 1.78 2.85 -9.66
C GLN A 149 1.52 3.47 -11.04
N MET A 150 0.71 4.53 -11.11
CA MET A 150 0.49 5.27 -12.36
C MET A 150 1.73 6.05 -12.82
N ILE A 151 2.51 6.65 -11.90
CA ILE A 151 3.77 7.33 -12.24
C ILE A 151 4.75 6.34 -12.86
N GLN A 152 4.89 5.14 -12.30
CA GLN A 152 5.77 4.10 -12.83
C GLN A 152 5.30 3.58 -14.21
N SER A 153 4.00 3.59 -14.49
CA SER A 153 3.43 3.04 -15.73
C SER A 153 3.18 4.08 -16.85
N MET A 154 3.05 5.37 -16.52
CA MET A 154 2.76 6.46 -17.48
C MET A 154 3.74 7.65 -17.41
N GLY A 155 4.63 7.70 -16.43
CA GLY A 155 5.53 8.84 -16.22
C GLY A 155 4.86 10.08 -15.58
N GLY A 156 3.62 9.96 -15.09
CA GLY A 156 2.87 11.03 -14.42
C GLY A 156 1.44 10.62 -14.03
N THR A 157 0.78 11.44 -13.20
CA THR A 157 -0.53 11.13 -12.59
C THR A 157 -1.54 12.28 -12.61
N PRO A 158 -2.83 11.99 -12.87
CA PRO A 158 -3.92 12.93 -12.60
C PRO A 158 -4.30 13.01 -11.11
N GLY A 159 -4.02 11.99 -10.29
CA GLY A 159 -4.45 11.92 -8.89
C GLY A 159 -3.70 12.90 -7.97
N VAL A 160 -2.37 13.00 -8.09
CA VAL A 160 -1.57 14.04 -7.39
C VAL A 160 -1.97 15.45 -7.83
N ALA A 161 -2.36 15.63 -9.10
CA ALA A 161 -2.90 16.90 -9.58
C ALA A 161 -4.29 17.20 -9.02
N ALA A 162 -5.12 16.17 -8.78
CA ALA A 162 -6.41 16.31 -8.12
C ALA A 162 -6.25 16.55 -6.60
N ASP A 163 -5.32 15.89 -5.92
CA ASP A 163 -4.95 16.17 -4.53
C ASP A 163 -4.40 17.59 -4.39
N CYS A 164 -3.47 18.01 -5.27
CA CYS A 164 -3.04 19.41 -5.33
C CYS A 164 -4.19 20.37 -5.70
N ALA A 165 -5.13 19.99 -6.56
CA ALA A 165 -6.25 20.87 -6.92
C ALA A 165 -7.26 21.01 -5.77
N VAL A 166 -7.47 19.97 -4.97
CA VAL A 166 -8.38 19.99 -3.81
C VAL A 166 -7.72 20.65 -2.58
N GLU A 167 -6.44 20.40 -2.35
CA GLU A 167 -5.68 20.98 -1.22
C GLU A 167 -5.20 22.42 -1.50
N TYR A 168 -4.87 22.76 -2.76
CA TYR A 168 -4.26 24.05 -3.14
C TYR A 168 -5.19 25.01 -3.91
N CYS A 169 -6.46 24.65 -4.13
CA CYS A 169 -7.39 25.53 -4.85
C CYS A 169 -8.83 25.49 -4.29
N PRO A 170 -9.14 26.24 -3.22
CA PRO A 170 -10.48 26.78 -3.06
C PRO A 170 -10.63 27.92 -4.09
N GLY A 171 -10.83 27.56 -5.35
CA GLY A 171 -11.20 28.47 -6.43
C GLY A 171 -10.05 29.00 -7.26
N VAL A 172 -9.74 28.33 -8.38
CA VAL A 172 -9.19 29.01 -9.57
C VAL A 172 -9.85 28.42 -10.81
N GLY A 173 -10.73 29.23 -11.42
CA GLY A 173 -11.15 29.05 -12.79
C GLY A 173 -9.98 29.28 -13.76
N GLY A 174 -10.00 28.52 -14.86
CA GLY A 174 -9.39 28.84 -16.16
C GLY A 174 -8.03 29.53 -16.16
N GLY A 175 -6.96 28.75 -16.32
CA GLY A 175 -5.64 29.29 -16.67
C GLY A 175 -4.67 28.20 -17.09
N ARG A 176 -4.43 28.07 -18.40
CA ARG A 176 -3.40 27.19 -18.99
C ARG A 176 -2.03 27.57 -18.43
N HIS A 177 -1.30 26.61 -17.84
CA HIS A 177 0.15 26.76 -17.63
C HIS A 177 0.90 25.50 -18.11
N HIS A 178 1.67 25.73 -19.18
CA HIS A 178 2.76 24.89 -19.68
C HIS A 178 3.99 24.98 -18.76
N HIS A 179 4.80 23.90 -18.77
CA HIS A 179 6.21 23.80 -18.30
C HIS A 179 6.41 23.76 -16.77
N ARG A 180 7.24 22.92 -16.14
CA ARG A 180 8.50 22.23 -16.51
C ARG A 180 8.74 21.10 -15.47
N GLN A 181 9.22 19.92 -15.90
CA GLN A 181 9.92 18.97 -15.01
C GLN A 181 11.32 19.53 -14.69
N PRO A 182 11.81 19.52 -13.44
CA PRO A 182 13.24 19.61 -13.16
C PRO A 182 13.81 18.19 -13.07
N GLN A 183 14.76 17.91 -13.95
CA GLN A 183 15.62 16.73 -13.90
C GLN A 183 16.52 16.81 -12.65
N ALA A 184 16.81 15.64 -12.09
CA ALA A 184 17.74 15.42 -11.01
C ALA A 184 19.18 15.74 -11.44
N GLU A 185 19.89 16.49 -10.59
CA GLU A 185 21.33 16.40 -10.35
C GLU A 185 21.53 16.15 -8.85
#